data_AF-A0A482D4B7-F1
#
_entry.id   AF-A0A482D4B7-F1
#
_cell.length_a   1.000
_cell.length_b   1.000
_cell.length_c   1.000
_cell.angle_alpha   90.00
_cell.angle_beta   90.00
_cell.angle_gamma   90.00
#
_symmetry.space_group_name_H-M   'P 1'
#
loop_
_entity.id
_entity.type
_entity.pdbx_description
1 polymer ?
#
loop_
_entity_poly.entity_id
_entity_poly.type
_entity_poly.pdbx_seq_one_letter_code
_entity_poly.pdbx_strand_id
1 'polypeptide(L)'
;MRYPLDELLDKRSIIQLKIEGGDEKLNRERLMKEYQDYSKAIEEYISDKICTREQVEAWHKELYEINRKIWDLEDNIRKGQTGHLTLEEVGRTALAIRDSNGIRVAIKAKVVSTIGIGYREIKINHASEQAIKRYNENL
;
A
#
# COMPACT_ATOMS: atom_id res chain seq x y z
N MET A 1 8.01 12.52 -18.41
CA MET A 1 7.07 12.47 -17.27
C MET A 1 7.60 11.43 -16.31
N ARG A 2 7.91 11.83 -15.07
CA ARG A 2 8.44 10.94 -14.05
C ARG A 2 7.29 10.15 -13.41
N TYR A 3 7.52 8.90 -13.05
CA TYR A 3 6.46 8.09 -12.41
C TYR A 3 6.17 8.63 -11.00
N PRO A 4 4.89 8.77 -10.59
CA PRO A 4 4.54 9.37 -9.30
C PRO A 4 5.15 8.61 -8.11
N LEU A 5 5.71 9.34 -7.15
CA LEU A 5 6.43 8.74 -6.00
C LEU A 5 5.51 7.87 -5.12
N ASP A 6 4.27 8.32 -4.89
CA ASP A 6 3.28 7.58 -4.10
C ASP A 6 2.96 6.21 -4.72
N GLU A 7 2.86 6.14 -6.05
CA GLU A 7 2.66 4.90 -6.79
C GLU A 7 3.93 4.02 -6.81
N LEU A 8 5.12 4.62 -6.90
CA LEU A 8 6.39 3.87 -6.81
C LEU A 8 6.51 3.18 -5.45
N LEU A 9 6.26 3.90 -4.37
CA LEU A 9 6.35 3.38 -3.00
C LEU A 9 5.34 2.25 -2.78
N ASP A 10 4.11 2.46 -3.23
CA ASP A 10 3.04 1.48 -3.09
C ASP A 10 3.34 0.19 -3.87
N LYS A 11 3.74 0.30 -5.14
CA LYS A 11 4.15 -0.85 -5.95
C LYS A 11 5.37 -1.56 -5.37
N ARG A 12 6.40 -0.81 -4.93
CA ARG A 12 7.58 -1.40 -4.29
C ARG A 12 7.19 -2.22 -3.05
N SER A 13 6.29 -1.69 -2.23
CA SER A 13 5.83 -2.38 -1.01
C SER A 13 5.08 -3.68 -1.30
N ILE A 14 4.25 -3.71 -2.35
CA ILE A 14 3.55 -4.93 -2.79
C ILE A 14 4.53 -5.96 -3.35
N ILE A 15 5.52 -5.52 -4.15
CA ILE A 15 6.55 -6.42 -4.67
C ILE A 15 7.39 -7.00 -3.54
N GLN A 16 7.73 -6.21 -2.53
CA GLN A 16 8.42 -6.69 -1.34
C GLN A 16 7.62 -7.82 -0.66
N LEU A 17 6.31 -7.62 -0.44
CA LEU A 17 5.45 -8.65 0.14
C LEU A 17 5.43 -9.93 -0.70
N LYS A 18 5.42 -9.83 -2.03
CA LYS A 18 5.46 -11.00 -2.93
C LYS A 18 6.78 -11.75 -2.86
N ILE A 19 7.90 -11.04 -2.75
CA ILE A 19 9.24 -11.64 -2.61
C ILE A 19 9.35 -12.40 -1.27
N GLU A 20 8.84 -11.80 -0.20
CA GLU A 20 8.86 -12.39 1.14
C GLU A 20 7.86 -13.54 1.31
N GLY A 21 6.70 -13.45 0.66
CA GLY A 21 5.63 -14.45 0.73
C GLY A 21 5.97 -15.81 0.11
N GLY A 22 7.08 -15.91 -0.65
CA GLY A 22 7.71 -17.18 -0.98
C GLY A 22 6.91 -18.10 -1.91
N ASP A 23 5.95 -17.59 -2.69
CA ASP A 23 5.22 -18.41 -3.67
C ASP A 23 6.20 -18.89 -4.75
N GLU A 24 6.54 -20.19 -4.71
CA GLU A 24 7.48 -20.86 -5.62
C GLU A 24 7.09 -20.72 -7.10
N LYS A 25 5.81 -20.43 -7.40
CA LYS A 25 5.35 -20.19 -8.77
C LYS A 25 5.73 -18.82 -9.30
N LEU A 26 6.12 -17.90 -8.42
CA LEU A 26 6.51 -16.55 -8.81
C LEU A 26 7.96 -16.54 -9.28
N ASN A 27 8.19 -15.92 -10.44
CA ASN A 27 9.54 -15.67 -10.95
C ASN A 27 10.25 -14.65 -10.04
N ARG A 28 10.99 -15.15 -9.05
CA ARG A 28 11.71 -14.35 -8.05
C ARG A 28 12.70 -13.38 -8.67
N GLU A 29 13.40 -13.78 -9.72
CA GLU A 29 14.36 -12.91 -10.43
C GLU A 29 13.67 -11.69 -11.03
N ARG A 30 12.52 -11.91 -11.70
CA ARG A 30 11.71 -10.82 -12.24
C ARG A 30 11.21 -9.88 -11.14
N LEU A 31 10.72 -10.41 -10.02
CA LEU A 31 10.24 -9.60 -8.90
C LEU A 31 11.37 -8.76 -8.28
N MET A 32 12.56 -9.35 -8.10
CA MET A 32 13.73 -8.62 -7.62
C MET A 32 14.14 -7.51 -8.60
N LYS A 33 14.07 -7.77 -9.91
CA LYS A 33 14.32 -6.74 -10.93
C LYS A 33 13.30 -5.60 -10.84
N GLU A 34 12.00 -5.90 -10.76
CA GLU A 34 10.96 -4.87 -10.60
C GLU A 34 11.18 -4.05 -9.31
N TYR A 35 11.51 -4.70 -8.19
CA TYR A 35 11.84 -4.03 -6.93
C TYR A 35 13.03 -3.07 -7.07
N GLN A 36 14.09 -3.50 -7.77
CA GLN A 36 15.27 -2.67 -8.03
C GLN A 36 14.93 -1.48 -8.94
N ASP A 37 14.13 -1.69 -9.99
CA ASP A 37 13.71 -0.63 -10.91
C ASP A 37 12.90 0.44 -10.17
N TYR A 38 11.95 0.06 -9.31
CA TYR A 38 11.23 1.02 -8.46
C TYR A 38 12.15 1.72 -7.46
N SER A 39 13.10 1.00 -6.87
CA SER A 39 14.06 1.58 -5.91
C SER A 39 14.95 2.65 -6.54
N LYS A 40 15.42 2.43 -7.78
CA LYS A 40 16.18 3.43 -8.54
C LYS A 40 15.34 4.67 -8.84
N ALA A 41 14.10 4.48 -9.29
CA ALA A 41 13.19 5.60 -9.58
C ALA A 41 12.84 6.42 -8.33
N ILE A 42 12.79 5.78 -7.14
CA ILE A 42 12.64 6.47 -5.86
C ILE A 42 13.91 7.23 -5.48
N GLU A 43 15.08 6.66 -5.70
CA GLU A 43 16.38 7.28 -5.37
C GLU A 43 16.62 8.59 -6.14
N GLU A 44 16.11 8.68 -7.37
CA GLU A 44 16.07 9.94 -8.12
C GLU A 44 15.31 11.07 -7.35
N TYR A 45 14.31 10.76 -6.51
CA TYR A 45 13.50 11.78 -5.79
C TYR A 45 14.32 12.30 -4.60
N ILE A 46 15.08 11.41 -3.97
CA ILE A 46 16.02 11.72 -2.90
C ILE A 46 17.18 12.56 -3.46
N SER A 47 17.73 12.16 -4.60
CA SER A 47 18.85 12.86 -5.26
C SER A 47 18.46 14.28 -5.69
N ASP A 48 17.24 14.45 -6.19
CA ASP A 48 16.67 15.77 -6.54
C ASP A 48 16.27 16.60 -5.30
N LYS A 49 16.47 16.08 -4.08
CA LYS A 49 16.13 16.71 -2.80
C LYS A 49 14.63 17.03 -2.66
N ILE A 50 13.77 16.28 -3.35
CA ILE A 50 12.31 16.42 -3.27
C ILE A 50 11.79 15.83 -1.93
N CYS A 51 12.45 14.79 -1.44
CA CYS A 51 12.16 14.15 -0.15
C CYS A 51 13.44 13.60 0.47
N THR A 52 13.42 13.32 1.77
CA THR A 52 14.54 12.66 2.45
C THR A 52 14.42 11.14 2.41
N ARG A 53 15.51 10.43 2.69
CA ARG A 53 15.51 8.97 2.78
C ARG A 53 14.60 8.49 3.92
N GLU A 54 14.62 9.20 5.05
CA GLU A 54 13.81 8.90 6.22
C GLU A 54 12.31 9.01 5.91
N GLN A 55 11.90 10.03 5.15
CA GLN A 55 10.51 10.17 4.68
C GLN A 55 10.11 9.00 3.78
N VAL A 56 10.96 8.64 2.82
CA VAL A 56 10.74 7.51 1.91
C VAL A 56 10.59 6.19 2.67
N GLU A 57 11.45 5.95 3.66
CA GLU A 57 11.39 4.74 4.49
C GLU A 57 10.11 4.70 5.35
N ALA A 58 9.73 5.82 5.95
CA ALA A 58 8.50 5.93 6.73
C ALA A 58 7.25 5.65 5.88
N TRP A 59 7.10 6.32 4.74
CA TRP A 59 5.96 6.11 3.83
C TRP A 59 5.93 4.70 3.27
N HIS A 60 7.09 4.14 2.92
CA HIS A 60 7.18 2.78 2.44
C HIS A 60 6.73 1.78 3.52
N LYS A 61 7.16 1.98 4.77
CA LYS A 61 6.75 1.14 5.90
C LYS A 61 5.24 1.20 6.12
N GLU A 62 4.65 2.40 6.13
CA GLU A 62 3.20 2.59 6.25
C GLU A 62 2.44 1.85 5.14
N LEU A 63 2.89 1.97 3.88
CA LEU A 63 2.30 1.29 2.72
C LEU A 63 2.46 -0.23 2.79
N TYR A 64 3.62 -0.70 3.20
CA TYR A 64 3.89 -2.12 3.36
C TYR A 64 3.01 -2.76 4.43
N GLU A 65 2.86 -2.12 5.59
CA GLU A 65 2.02 -2.62 6.69
C GLU A 65 0.55 -2.69 6.29
N ILE A 66 0.02 -1.65 5.62
CA ILE A 66 -1.38 -1.67 5.18
C ILE A 66 -1.61 -2.67 4.04
N ASN A 67 -0.66 -2.81 3.10
CA ASN A 67 -0.74 -3.80 2.04
C ASN A 67 -0.67 -5.23 2.59
N ARG A 68 0.16 -5.49 3.62
CA ARG A 68 0.19 -6.78 4.32
C ARG A 68 -1.16 -7.07 4.97
N LYS A 69 -1.73 -6.11 5.69
CA LYS A 69 -3.06 -6.26 6.30
C LYS A 69 -4.14 -6.60 5.28
N ILE A 70 -4.15 -5.92 4.12
CA ILE A 70 -5.09 -6.22 3.03
C ILE A 70 -4.87 -7.65 2.52
N TRP A 71 -3.61 -8.02 2.27
CA TRP A 71 -3.25 -9.35 1.78
C TRP A 71 -3.70 -10.46 2.73
N ASP A 72 -3.52 -10.29 4.05
CA ASP A 72 -3.92 -11.26 5.07
C ASP A 72 -5.45 -11.40 5.12
N LEU A 73 -6.19 -10.29 5.02
CA LEU A 73 -7.66 -10.30 4.97
C LEU A 73 -8.16 -11.03 3.70
N GLU A 74 -7.53 -10.78 2.56
CA GLU A 74 -7.86 -11.45 1.29
C GLU A 74 -7.47 -12.93 1.29
N ASP A 75 -6.35 -13.29 1.91
CA ASP A 75 -5.93 -14.68 2.10
C ASP A 75 -6.91 -15.44 2.99
N ASN A 76 -7.42 -14.81 4.06
CA ASN A 76 -8.48 -15.39 4.89
C ASN A 76 -9.75 -15.69 4.08
N ILE A 77 -10.17 -14.78 3.18
CA ILE A 77 -11.31 -15.02 2.29
C ILE A 77 -11.01 -16.18 1.33
N ARG A 78 -9.82 -16.19 0.70
CA ARG A 78 -9.41 -17.24 -0.25
C ARG A 78 -9.36 -18.62 0.41
N LYS A 79 -8.79 -18.72 1.62
CA LYS A 79 -8.72 -19.96 2.40
C LYS A 79 -10.09 -20.37 2.94
N GLY A 80 -10.95 -19.41 3.26
CA GLY A 80 -12.32 -19.64 3.72
C GLY A 80 -13.27 -20.21 2.66
N GLN A 81 -12.87 -20.26 1.38
CA GLN A 81 -13.57 -20.99 0.32
C GLN A 81 -13.65 -22.51 0.55
N THR A 82 -13.02 -23.02 1.61
CA THR A 82 -13.11 -24.42 2.08
C THR A 82 -14.35 -24.72 2.93
N GLY A 83 -15.27 -23.76 3.12
CA GLY A 83 -16.59 -23.98 3.74
C GLY A 83 -16.70 -23.62 5.22
N HIS A 84 -15.84 -22.73 5.72
CA HIS A 84 -15.76 -22.38 7.15
C HIS A 84 -16.11 -20.92 7.49
N LEU A 85 -16.34 -20.04 6.51
CA LEU A 85 -16.75 -18.65 6.76
C LEU A 85 -18.26 -18.46 6.56
N THR A 86 -18.92 -17.89 7.55
CA THR A 86 -20.30 -17.42 7.46
C THR A 86 -20.40 -16.15 6.62
N LEU A 87 -21.59 -15.84 6.09
CA LEU A 87 -21.85 -14.60 5.35
C LEU A 87 -21.54 -13.34 6.18
N GLU A 88 -21.76 -13.41 7.49
CA GLU A 88 -21.44 -12.30 8.39
C GLU A 88 -19.94 -12.05 8.48
N GLU A 89 -19.13 -13.11 8.62
CA GLU A 89 -17.67 -13.01 8.66
C GLU A 89 -17.09 -12.50 7.33
N VAL A 90 -17.65 -12.96 6.21
CA VAL A 90 -17.30 -12.42 4.88
C VAL A 90 -17.63 -10.92 4.80
N GLY A 91 -18.82 -10.51 5.25
CA GLY A 91 -19.23 -9.11 5.30
C GLY A 91 -18.30 -8.24 6.15
N ARG A 92 -17.94 -8.70 7.36
CA ARG A 92 -16.98 -8.02 8.24
C ARG A 92 -15.60 -7.89 7.59
N THR A 93 -15.13 -8.93 6.92
CA THR A 93 -13.84 -8.93 6.24
C THR A 93 -13.83 -7.96 5.05
N ALA A 94 -14.90 -7.93 4.24
CA ALA A 94 -15.06 -6.99 3.14
C ALA A 94 -15.03 -5.53 3.62
N LEU A 95 -15.70 -5.23 4.74
CA LEU A 95 -15.64 -3.90 5.37
C LEU A 95 -14.22 -3.54 5.83
N ALA A 96 -13.49 -4.49 6.43
CA ALA A 96 -12.11 -4.28 6.86
C ALA A 96 -11.14 -4.03 5.68
N ILE A 97 -11.32 -4.75 4.57
CA ILE A 97 -10.55 -4.53 3.33
C ILE A 97 -10.85 -3.13 2.76
N ARG A 98 -12.12 -2.72 2.70
CA ARG A 98 -12.53 -1.39 2.25
C ARG A 98 -11.88 -0.29 3.09
N ASP A 99 -11.93 -0.42 4.40
CA ASP A 99 -11.37 0.57 5.32
C ASP A 99 -9.84 0.64 5.20
N SER A 100 -9.18 -0.52 5.07
CA SER A 100 -7.73 -0.60 4.86
C SER A 100 -7.30 0.01 3.51
N ASN A 101 -8.08 -0.19 2.44
CA ASN A 101 -7.86 0.49 1.16
C ASN A 101 -8.05 2.01 1.26
N GLY A 102 -8.97 2.48 2.11
CA GLY A 102 -9.11 3.89 2.43
C GLY A 102 -7.83 4.47 3.05
N ILE A 103 -7.24 3.76 4.01
CA ILE A 103 -5.99 4.15 4.66
C ILE A 103 -4.83 4.16 3.66
N ARG A 104 -4.71 3.14 2.80
CA ARG A 104 -3.70 3.11 1.72
C ARG A 104 -3.76 4.35 0.82
N VAL A 105 -4.97 4.76 0.43
CA VAL A 105 -5.17 6.01 -0.35
C VAL A 105 -4.76 7.24 0.47
N ALA A 106 -5.07 7.29 1.76
CA ALA A 106 -4.68 8.40 2.63
C ALA A 106 -3.16 8.53 2.76
N ILE A 107 -2.43 7.42 2.89
CA ILE A 107 -0.96 7.41 2.91
C ILE A 107 -0.39 7.95 1.59
N LYS A 108 -0.92 7.50 0.44
CA LYS A 108 -0.51 8.02 -0.87
C LYS A 108 -0.78 9.52 -1.01
N ALA A 109 -1.95 9.98 -0.56
CA ALA A 109 -2.30 11.39 -0.54
C ALA A 109 -1.37 12.22 0.37
N LYS A 110 -0.92 11.66 1.51
CA LYS A 110 0.09 12.26 2.40
C LYS A 110 1.43 12.43 1.68
N VAL A 111 1.90 11.43 0.92
CA VAL A 111 3.12 11.53 0.11
C VAL A 111 3.02 12.70 -0.87
N VAL A 112 1.97 12.73 -1.70
CA VAL A 112 1.75 13.78 -2.71
C VAL A 112 1.66 15.16 -2.06
N SER A 113 0.93 15.28 -0.94
CA SER A 113 0.79 16.55 -0.22
C SER A 113 2.11 17.04 0.37
N THR A 114 2.98 16.12 0.80
CA THR A 114 4.27 16.47 1.39
C THR A 114 5.27 16.94 0.35
N ILE A 115 5.33 16.29 -0.81
CA ILE A 115 6.31 16.63 -1.86
C ILE A 115 5.80 17.72 -2.83
N GLY A 116 4.50 18.00 -2.83
CA GLY A 116 3.89 19.01 -3.72
C GLY A 116 3.87 18.61 -5.21
N ILE A 117 4.10 17.33 -5.52
CA ILE A 117 4.20 16.78 -6.87
C ILE A 117 3.26 15.60 -7.01
N GLY A 118 2.49 15.56 -8.10
CA GLY A 118 1.54 14.49 -8.40
C GLY A 118 0.08 14.93 -8.22
N TYR A 119 -0.82 13.96 -8.20
CA TYR A 119 -2.24 14.19 -8.04
C TYR A 119 -2.73 13.62 -6.72
N ARG A 120 -3.24 14.48 -5.85
CA ARG A 120 -3.81 14.05 -4.57
C ARG A 120 -5.21 13.50 -4.83
N GLU A 121 -5.42 12.21 -4.59
CA GLU A 121 -6.77 11.65 -4.60
C GLU A 121 -7.55 12.18 -3.38
N ILE A 122 -8.72 12.77 -3.64
CA ILE A 122 -9.62 13.28 -2.61
C ILE A 122 -10.88 12.41 -2.63
N LYS A 123 -11.13 11.69 -1.55
CA LYS A 123 -12.36 10.91 -1.36
C LYS A 123 -13.35 11.73 -0.54
N ILE A 124 -14.41 12.23 -1.17
CA ILE A 124 -15.49 13.01 -0.55
C ILE A 124 -16.67 12.07 -0.29
N ASN A 125 -17.26 12.11 0.91
CA ASN A 125 -18.42 11.27 1.32
C ASN A 125 -18.20 9.77 1.10
N HIS A 126 -16.95 9.30 1.18
CA HIS A 126 -16.62 7.90 0.92
C HIS A 126 -16.78 7.07 2.18
N ALA A 127 -17.27 5.83 2.04
CA ALA A 127 -17.57 4.95 3.17
C ALA A 127 -16.37 4.58 4.06
N SER A 128 -15.14 4.90 3.63
CA SER A 128 -13.90 4.73 4.40
C SER A 128 -13.44 6.00 5.15
N GLU A 129 -14.19 7.11 5.09
CA GLU A 129 -13.78 8.40 5.66
C GLU A 129 -13.54 8.33 7.17
N GLN A 130 -14.38 7.61 7.91
CA GLN A 130 -14.18 7.42 9.35
C GLN A 130 -12.89 6.64 9.67
N ALA A 131 -12.56 5.63 8.86
CA ALA A 131 -11.32 4.87 9.02
C ALA A 131 -10.10 5.74 8.73
N ILE A 132 -10.17 6.58 7.69
CA ILE A 132 -9.13 7.56 7.36
C ILE A 132 -8.95 8.58 8.50
N LYS A 133 -10.05 9.10 9.05
CA LYS A 133 -10.01 10.05 10.17
C LYS A 133 -9.31 9.45 11.40
N ARG A 134 -9.71 8.24 11.81
CA ARG A 134 -9.09 7.53 12.94
C ARG A 134 -7.61 7.26 12.70
N TYR A 135 -7.22 6.90 11.48
CA TYR A 135 -5.82 6.69 11.14
C TYR A 135 -5.00 7.98 11.35
N ASN A 136 -5.51 9.11 10.87
CA ASN A 136 -4.83 10.41 11.01
C ASN A 136 -4.75 10.90 12.47
N GLU A 137 -5.70 10.51 13.34
CA GLU A 137 -5.71 10.87 14.77
C GLU A 137 -4.71 10.07 15.62
N ASN A 138 -4.19 8.95 15.11
CA ASN A 138 -3.26 8.05 15.82
C ASN A 138 -1.81 8.12 15.28
N LEU A 139 -1.50 9.11 14.45
CA LEU A 139 -0.15 9.46 13.97
C LEU A 139 0.45 10.57 14.84
#